data_AF-Q03UG1-F1
#
_entry.id   AF-Q03UG1-F1
#
_cell.length_a   1.000
_cell.length_b   1.000
_cell.length_c   1.000
_cell.angle_alpha   90.00
_cell.angle_beta   90.00
_cell.angle_gamma   90.00
#
_symmetry.space_group_name_H-M   'P 1'
#
loop_
_entity.id
_entity.type
_entity.pdbx_description
1 polymer ?
#
loop_
_entity_poly.entity_id
_entity_poly.type
_entity_poly.pdbx_seq_one_letter_code
_entity_poly.pdbx_strand_id
1 'polypeptide(L)'
;MTDNIGLSSFRKKKTERPENITPELSEDINRTMPEDLLKLPQSRLTSKDLPKSIRLPLNTHTAISTIATLQSKKIYEVINDIVEEYISNLPASEKKIIRSSIETVNNNH
;
A
#
# COMPACT_ATOMS: atom_id res chain seq x y z
N MET A 1 -32.58 47.97 32.85
CA MET A 1 -33.12 46.81 33.57
C MET A 1 -34.40 46.40 32.87
N THR A 2 -34.38 45.30 32.13
CA THR A 2 -35.55 44.75 31.44
C THR A 2 -35.79 43.37 32.00
N ASP A 3 -36.73 43.29 32.93
CA ASP A 3 -37.09 42.05 33.62
C ASP A 3 -37.89 41.15 32.67
N ASN A 4 -37.22 40.10 32.17
CA ASN A 4 -37.86 39.04 31.40
C ASN A 4 -38.73 38.18 32.32
N ILE A 5 -39.97 38.63 32.55
CA ILE A 5 -41.00 37.91 33.30
C ILE A 5 -41.75 36.99 32.32
N GLY A 6 -41.48 35.68 32.39
CA GLY A 6 -42.17 34.65 31.61
C GLY A 6 -41.65 33.25 31.90
N LEU A 7 -42.39 32.21 31.48
CA LEU A 7 -42.10 30.76 31.65
C LEU A 7 -40.69 30.32 31.15
N SER A 8 -39.96 31.20 30.46
CA SER A 8 -38.55 31.04 30.09
C SER A 8 -37.57 31.26 31.25
N SER A 9 -37.98 31.85 32.37
CA SER A 9 -37.10 32.09 33.54
C SER A 9 -36.89 30.86 34.44
N PHE A 10 -37.77 29.86 34.35
CA PHE A 10 -37.80 28.70 35.27
C PHE A 10 -37.19 27.41 34.73
N ARG A 11 -36.59 27.39 33.53
CA ARG A 11 -35.95 26.19 32.99
C ARG A 11 -34.49 26.46 32.61
N LYS A 12 -33.62 26.53 33.62
CA LYS A 12 -32.18 26.30 33.41
C LYS A 12 -32.00 24.83 33.02
N LYS A 13 -31.57 24.57 31.78
CA LYS A 13 -31.16 23.22 31.37
C LYS A 13 -29.96 22.82 32.23
N LYS A 14 -30.14 21.80 33.07
CA LYS A 14 -29.10 21.28 33.99
C LYS A 14 -28.04 20.40 33.32
N THR A 15 -28.10 20.24 32.00
CA THR A 15 -27.20 19.38 31.25
C THR A 15 -26.55 20.18 30.13
N GLU A 16 -25.23 20.18 30.10
CA GLU A 16 -24.46 20.68 28.96
C GLU A 16 -24.76 19.79 27.75
N ARG A 17 -24.81 20.40 26.57
CA ARG A 17 -24.94 19.66 25.32
C ARG A 17 -23.64 18.85 25.16
N PRO A 18 -23.69 17.55 24.83
CA PRO A 18 -22.47 16.77 24.69
C PRO A 18 -21.56 17.44 23.66
N GLU A 19 -20.28 17.56 24.02
CA GLU A 19 -19.27 18.08 23.11
C GLU A 19 -19.14 17.14 21.92
N ASN A 20 -19.30 17.69 20.73
CA ASN A 20 -19.09 16.95 19.51
C ASN A 20 -17.58 16.94 19.24
N ILE A 21 -16.88 15.93 19.77
CA ILE A 21 -15.47 15.72 19.52
C ILE A 21 -15.34 15.21 18.09
N THR A 22 -15.00 16.11 17.16
CA THR A 22 -14.56 15.69 15.83
C THR A 22 -13.19 15.02 16.00
N PRO A 23 -13.02 13.76 15.57
CA PRO A 23 -11.74 13.06 15.70
C PRO A 23 -10.63 13.85 14.98
N GLU A 24 -9.50 14.07 15.64
CA GLU A 24 -8.35 14.82 15.07
C GLU A 24 -7.67 14.08 13.90
N LEU A 25 -7.83 12.76 13.84
CA LEU A 25 -7.33 11.91 12.77
C LEU A 25 -8.53 11.32 12.03
N SER A 26 -9.20 12.14 11.21
CA SER A 26 -9.85 11.57 10.04
C SER A 26 -8.72 11.01 9.17
N GLU A 27 -8.53 9.70 9.19
CA GLU A 27 -7.67 9.04 8.20
C GLU A 27 -8.15 9.52 6.84
N ASP A 28 -7.37 10.38 6.19
CA ASP A 28 -7.68 10.84 4.85
C ASP A 28 -7.71 9.59 3.98
N ILE A 29 -8.93 9.17 3.61
CA ILE A 29 -9.16 8.09 2.65
C ILE A 29 -8.84 8.68 1.26
N ASN A 30 -7.59 9.10 1.08
CA ASN A 30 -7.07 9.41 -0.23
C ASN A 30 -7.06 8.10 -0.99
N ARG A 31 -8.03 7.96 -1.91
CA ARG A 31 -8.06 6.87 -2.88
C ARG A 31 -6.84 7.02 -3.78
N THR A 32 -5.72 6.45 -3.36
CA THR A 32 -4.52 6.39 -4.17
C THR A 32 -4.78 5.46 -5.36
N MET A 33 -4.23 5.84 -6.52
CA MET A 33 -4.18 4.95 -7.68
C MET A 33 -3.53 3.62 -7.24
N PRO A 34 -3.94 2.45 -7.77
CA PRO A 34 -3.27 1.20 -7.43
C PRO A 34 -1.77 1.34 -7.72
N GLU A 35 -0.98 1.41 -6.65
CA GLU A 35 0.47 1.44 -6.79
C GLU A 35 0.96 0.04 -7.14
N ASP A 36 1.80 -0.05 -8.18
CA ASP A 36 2.61 -1.23 -8.47
C ASP A 36 3.35 -1.63 -7.20
N LEU A 37 3.26 -2.92 -6.84
CA LEU A 37 3.84 -3.47 -5.62
C LEU A 37 5.35 -3.64 -5.76
N LEU A 38 5.80 -4.06 -6.93
CA LEU A 38 7.20 -4.24 -7.27
C LEU A 38 7.64 -3.12 -8.23
N LYS A 39 7.78 -1.91 -7.69
CA LYS A 39 8.34 -0.78 -8.44
C LYS A 39 9.78 -1.12 -8.83
N LEU A 40 10.05 -1.16 -10.13
CA LEU A 40 11.42 -1.17 -10.63
C LEU A 40 12.10 0.11 -10.13
N PRO A 41 13.26 0.02 -9.44
CA PRO A 41 13.96 1.21 -9.01
C PRO A 41 14.41 2.02 -10.23
N GLN A 42 14.22 3.34 -10.16
CA GLN A 42 14.69 4.26 -11.21
C GLN A 42 16.22 4.36 -11.23
N SER A 43 16.88 3.96 -10.13
CA SER A 43 18.34 3.89 -10.03
C SER A 43 18.87 2.56 -10.60
N ARG A 44 20.12 2.59 -11.08
CA ARG A 44 20.82 1.34 -11.43
C ARG A 44 21.01 0.51 -10.17
N LEU A 45 20.39 -0.68 -10.15
CA LEU A 45 20.59 -1.67 -9.10
C LEU A 45 22.07 -2.01 -8.95
N THR A 46 22.56 -1.96 -7.71
CA THR A 46 23.91 -2.40 -7.38
C THR A 46 23.89 -3.85 -6.88
N SER A 47 25.06 -4.50 -6.80
CA SER A 47 25.17 -5.87 -6.30
C SER A 47 24.73 -6.05 -4.84
N LYS A 48 24.53 -4.96 -4.09
CA LYS A 48 23.98 -4.99 -2.73
C LYS A 48 22.46 -5.14 -2.72
N ASP A 49 21.79 -4.66 -3.77
CA ASP A 49 20.33 -4.61 -3.87
C ASP A 49 19.76 -5.90 -4.51
N LEU A 50 20.65 -6.74 -5.05
CA LEU A 50 20.30 -7.96 -5.76
C LEU A 50 20.68 -9.19 -4.94
N PRO A 51 19.76 -10.17 -4.77
CA PRO A 51 20.12 -11.44 -4.15
C PRO A 51 21.18 -12.16 -4.98
N LYS A 52 22.08 -12.87 -4.29
CA LYS A 52 23.29 -13.46 -4.91
C LYS A 52 22.98 -14.48 -6.02
N SER A 53 21.92 -15.27 -5.88
CA SER A 53 21.36 -16.13 -6.95
C SER A 53 20.02 -16.77 -6.53
N ILE A 54 19.19 -17.13 -7.52
CA ILE A 54 17.98 -17.93 -7.35
C ILE A 54 18.14 -19.21 -8.17
N ARG A 55 17.81 -20.37 -7.60
CA ARG A 55 17.84 -21.66 -8.31
C ARG A 55 16.47 -21.94 -8.90
N LEU A 56 16.43 -22.21 -10.21
CA LEU A 56 15.21 -22.51 -10.96
C LEU A 56 15.37 -23.82 -11.74
N PRO A 57 14.28 -24.55 -12.01
CA PRO A 57 14.30 -25.67 -12.94
C PRO A 57 14.77 -25.23 -14.33
N LEU A 58 15.46 -26.14 -15.05
CA LEU A 58 16.04 -25.86 -16.36
C LEU A 58 14.99 -25.34 -17.37
N ASN A 59 13.81 -25.96 -17.38
CA ASN A 59 12.72 -25.59 -18.29
C ASN A 59 12.23 -24.16 -18.01
N THR A 60 12.06 -23.80 -16.74
CA THR A 60 11.63 -22.46 -16.32
C THR A 60 12.67 -21.41 -16.65
N HIS A 61 13.95 -21.69 -16.37
CA HIS A 61 15.05 -20.78 -16.74
C HIS A 61 15.10 -20.55 -18.26
N THR A 62 14.95 -21.62 -19.05
CA THR A 62 14.97 -21.52 -20.51
C THR A 62 13.80 -20.68 -21.02
N ALA A 63 12.59 -20.88 -20.49
CA ALA A 63 11.41 -20.09 -20.83
C ALA A 63 11.58 -18.60 -20.46
N ILE A 64 12.11 -18.29 -19.28
CA ILE A 64 12.35 -16.89 -18.88
C ILE A 64 13.41 -16.26 -19.79
N SER A 65 14.48 -16.99 -20.09
CA SER A 65 15.55 -16.53 -20.98
C SER A 65 15.03 -16.23 -22.38
N THR A 66 14.19 -17.10 -22.95
CA THR A 66 13.60 -16.85 -24.27
C THR A 66 12.66 -15.64 -24.25
N ILE A 67 11.81 -15.49 -23.24
CA ILE A 67 10.95 -14.30 -23.10
C ILE A 67 11.80 -13.02 -23.02
N ALA A 68 12.87 -13.03 -22.21
CA ALA A 68 13.80 -11.91 -22.10
C ALA A 68 14.43 -11.54 -23.44
N THR A 69 14.86 -12.53 -24.23
CA THR A 69 15.41 -12.29 -25.57
C THR A 69 14.36 -11.72 -26.54
N LEU A 70 13.13 -12.24 -26.52
CA LEU A 70 12.05 -11.76 -27.39
C LEU A 70 11.63 -10.33 -27.08
N GLN A 71 11.62 -9.96 -25.80
CA GLN A 71 11.20 -8.64 -25.34
C GLN A 71 12.36 -7.64 -25.24
N SER A 72 13.59 -8.05 -25.54
CA SER A 72 14.80 -7.24 -25.36
C SER A 72 14.95 -6.68 -23.93
N LYS A 73 14.53 -7.46 -22.93
CA LYS A 73 14.58 -7.12 -21.51
C LYS A 73 15.62 -7.96 -20.80
N LYS A 74 16.07 -7.50 -19.62
CA LYS A 74 16.92 -8.33 -18.77
C LYS A 74 16.06 -9.36 -18.03
N ILE A 75 16.65 -10.51 -17.70
CA ILE A 75 15.95 -11.63 -17.04
C ILE A 75 15.24 -11.18 -15.75
N TYR A 76 15.87 -10.32 -14.94
CA TYR A 76 15.26 -9.85 -13.69
C TYR A 76 14.06 -8.92 -13.92
N GLU A 77 14.02 -8.18 -15.03
CA GLU A 77 12.87 -7.31 -15.39
C GLU A 77 11.69 -8.19 -15.80
N VAL A 78 11.95 -9.23 -16.59
CA VAL A 78 10.92 -10.21 -16.96
C VAL A 78 10.36 -10.93 -15.73
N ILE A 79 11.23 -11.33 -14.79
CA ILE A 79 10.77 -11.92 -13.53
C ILE A 79 9.89 -10.93 -12.77
N ASN A 80 10.29 -9.66 -12.69
CA ASN A 80 9.51 -8.64 -12.02
C ASN A 80 8.13 -8.47 -12.65
N ASP A 81 8.07 -8.34 -13.97
CA ASP A 81 6.81 -8.17 -14.71
C ASP A 81 5.87 -9.37 -14.51
N ILE A 82 6.39 -10.61 -14.58
CA ILE A 82 5.61 -11.83 -14.36
C ILE A 82 5.06 -11.89 -12.94
N VAL A 83 5.88 -11.55 -11.94
CA VAL A 83 5.46 -11.59 -10.54
C VAL A 83 4.46 -10.47 -10.25
N GLU A 84 4.65 -9.27 -10.78
CA GLU A 84 3.71 -8.17 -10.63
C GLU A 84 2.36 -8.50 -11.27
N GLU A 85 2.37 -9.06 -12.49
CA GLU A 85 1.16 -9.53 -13.16
C GLU A 85 0.45 -10.61 -12.32
N TYR A 86 1.21 -11.57 -11.77
CA TYR A 86 0.65 -12.60 -10.90
C TYR A 86 -0.02 -11.99 -9.66
N ILE A 87 0.67 -11.10 -8.94
CA ILE A 87 0.14 -10.45 -7.73
C ILE A 87 -1.07 -9.58 -8.08
N SER A 88 -1.07 -8.90 -9.22
CA SER A 88 -2.18 -8.06 -9.68
C SER A 88 -3.49 -8.83 -9.85
N ASN A 89 -3.41 -10.13 -10.11
CA ASN A 89 -4.56 -11.02 -10.29
C ASN A 89 -5.03 -11.70 -8.99
N LEU A 90 -4.28 -11.58 -7.88
CA LEU A 90 -4.65 -12.19 -6.59
C LEU A 90 -5.81 -11.46 -5.87
N PRO A 91 -6.50 -12.11 -4.92
CA PRO A 91 -7.45 -11.45 -4.03
C PRO A 91 -6.80 -10.37 -3.16
N ALA A 92 -7.57 -9.35 -2.77
CA ALA A 92 -7.07 -8.21 -1.99
C ALA A 92 -6.42 -8.62 -0.65
N SER A 93 -6.92 -9.69 0.00
CA SER A 93 -6.35 -10.24 1.23
C SER A 93 -4.91 -10.71 1.03
N GLU A 94 -4.66 -11.48 -0.03
CA GLU A 94 -3.34 -12.03 -0.35
C GLU A 94 -2.37 -10.92 -0.77
N LYS A 95 -2.82 -9.97 -1.59
CA LYS A 95 -2.02 -8.79 -1.95
C LYS A 95 -1.55 -8.01 -0.72
N LYS A 96 -2.42 -7.85 0.29
CA LYS A 96 -2.08 -7.14 1.54
C LYS A 96 -0.99 -7.86 2.33
N ILE A 97 -1.03 -9.19 2.39
CA ILE A 97 -0.01 -10.00 3.07
C ILE A 97 1.34 -9.83 2.38
N ILE A 98 1.36 -9.92 1.04
CA ILE A 98 2.58 -9.75 0.24
C ILE A 98 3.17 -8.33 0.44
N ARG A 99 2.32 -7.29 0.35
CA ARG A 99 2.73 -5.90 0.58
C ARG A 99 3.39 -5.72 1.96
N SER A 100 2.74 -6.22 3.01
CA SER A 100 3.27 -6.15 4.37
C SER A 100 4.63 -6.84 4.50
N SER A 101 4.80 -8.01 3.86
CA SER A 101 6.09 -8.71 3.87
C SER A 101 7.20 -7.90 3.17
N ILE A 102 6.91 -7.26 2.05
CA ILE A 102 7.90 -6.43 1.32
C ILE A 102 8.29 -5.20 2.16
N GLU A 103 7.31 -4.51 2.75
CA GLU A 103 7.54 -3.34 3.60
C GLU A 103 8.44 -3.67 4.81
N THR A 104 8.26 -4.84 5.43
CA THR A 104 9.13 -5.25 6.55
C THR A 104 10.59 -5.44 6.14
N VAL A 105 10.85 -5.94 4.93
CA VAL A 105 12.24 -6.09 4.44
C VAL A 105 12.86 -4.73 4.19
N ASN A 106 12.13 -3.79 3.59
CA ASN A 106 12.63 -2.43 3.33
C ASN A 106 12.92 -1.65 4.62
N ASN A 107 12.13 -1.84 5.67
CA ASN A 107 12.32 -1.14 6.95
C ASN A 107 13.43 -1.75 7.83
N ASN A 108 13.81 -3.00 7.57
CA ASN A 108 14.86 -3.70 8.31
C ASN A 108 16.25 -3.58 7.67
N HIS A 109 16.34 -2.93 6.51
CA HIS A 109 17.56 -2.72 5.72
C HIS A 109 18.05 -1.27 5.81
#